data_AF-A0A6P7LZZ4-F1
#
_entry.id   AF-A0A6P7LZZ4-F1
#
_cell.length_a   1.000
_cell.length_b   1.000
_cell.length_c   1.000
_cell.angle_alpha   90.00
_cell.angle_beta   90.00
_cell.angle_gamma   90.00
#
_symmetry.space_group_name_H-M   'P 1'
#
loop_
_entity.id
_entity.type
_entity.pdbx_description
1 polymer ?
#
loop_
_entity_poly.entity_id
_entity_poly.type
_entity_poly.pdbx_seq_one_letter_code
_entity_poly.pdbx_strand_id
1 'polypeptide(L)'
;MSVSARDSVRSEAAAYNKMTEWFNGTVSKDRLWSGAEKWLVVAVLGLEMVIGVAGNSLVLLVKAKCRGCFRCQYWLPFISLTMSDLVFDITLCCEGCTLLIISSSLVAIVTGGQMSPWCEVVSLLKFAFITSSIGSIAVLCLQRFIGRASTERPCFVAMVIACSASWVMGLVFGSVPVIYSWIRYDPAEMLCAVFWESSYSDMLVYILCAFSICIFLPFLLIVFCSVLRSSSLNDSEDSDDEADLSAVTPLLVASYLVCYSPFAVAELILLGRLDLSQAPSWLRTLSSVMSYLDCAVNPLIYCSHKAFREAGLALLWTSSEAPSEPVLTAVTPRDVNLRHRTDSNATP
;
A
#
# COMPACT_ATOMS: atom_id res chain seq x y z
N MET A 1 -28.45 12.75 58.49
CA MET A 1 -27.71 11.98 57.45
C MET A 1 -28.23 12.19 56.01
N SER A 2 -29.27 13.00 55.76
CA SER A 2 -29.99 13.05 54.45
C SER A 2 -29.67 14.26 53.56
N VAL A 3 -28.78 15.16 53.98
CA VAL A 3 -28.37 16.36 53.22
C VAL A 3 -27.03 16.14 52.53
N SER A 4 -26.03 15.61 53.25
CA SER A 4 -24.68 15.33 52.72
C SER A 4 -24.66 14.34 51.55
N ALA A 5 -25.52 13.31 51.55
CA ALA A 5 -25.64 12.37 50.44
C ALA A 5 -26.27 13.03 49.19
N ARG A 6 -27.15 14.02 49.38
CA ARG A 6 -27.85 14.72 48.30
C ARG A 6 -26.93 15.71 47.58
N ASP A 7 -26.01 16.33 48.32
CA ASP A 7 -24.99 17.22 47.78
C ASP A 7 -23.88 16.43 47.05
N SER A 8 -23.53 15.24 47.53
CA SER A 8 -22.59 14.33 46.85
C SER A 8 -23.12 13.90 45.48
N VAL A 9 -24.39 13.46 45.41
CA VAL A 9 -25.02 13.03 44.15
C VAL A 9 -25.17 14.20 43.16
N ARG A 10 -25.44 15.42 43.64
CA ARG A 10 -25.53 16.61 42.79
C ARG A 10 -24.16 17.03 42.25
N SER A 11 -23.09 16.85 43.04
CA SER A 11 -21.71 17.07 42.62
C SER A 11 -21.28 16.07 41.54
N GLU A 12 -21.59 14.79 41.70
CA GLU A 12 -21.28 13.75 40.70
C GLU A 12 -22.08 13.94 39.40
N ALA A 13 -23.37 14.30 39.50
CA ALA A 13 -24.18 14.60 38.31
C ALA A 13 -23.66 15.86 37.56
N ALA A 14 -23.17 16.87 38.28
CA ALA A 14 -22.57 18.05 37.67
C ALA A 14 -21.20 17.73 37.02
N ALA A 15 -20.38 16.88 37.64
CA ALA A 15 -19.12 16.42 37.06
C ALA A 15 -19.35 15.53 35.83
N TYR A 16 -20.35 14.64 35.87
CA TYR A 16 -20.78 13.85 34.73
C TYR A 16 -21.27 14.75 33.61
N ASN A 17 -22.19 15.69 33.87
CA ASN A 17 -22.68 16.61 32.84
C ASN A 17 -21.58 17.50 32.26
N LYS A 18 -20.60 17.95 33.06
CA LYS A 18 -19.47 18.73 32.58
C LYS A 18 -18.49 17.89 31.75
N MET A 19 -18.32 16.61 32.09
CA MET A 19 -17.54 15.66 31.29
C MET A 19 -18.26 15.33 29.98
N THR A 20 -19.58 15.15 30.02
CA THR A 20 -20.43 14.92 28.85
C THR A 20 -20.54 16.18 27.97
N GLU A 21 -20.52 17.39 28.52
CA GLU A 21 -20.41 18.65 27.76
C GLU A 21 -19.01 18.85 27.17
N TRP A 22 -17.94 18.42 27.86
CA TRP A 22 -16.59 18.45 27.32
C TRP A 22 -16.42 17.41 26.18
N PHE A 23 -17.01 16.23 26.32
CA PHE A 23 -17.10 15.23 25.25
C PHE A 23 -18.05 15.67 24.12
N ASN A 24 -19.24 16.22 24.40
CA ASN A 24 -20.16 16.68 23.36
C ASN A 24 -19.68 17.95 22.65
N GLY A 25 -19.01 18.85 23.37
CA GLY A 25 -18.39 20.06 22.81
C GLY A 25 -17.16 19.75 21.94
N THR A 26 -16.56 18.56 22.09
CA THR A 26 -15.52 18.04 21.19
C THR A 26 -16.06 17.10 20.11
N VAL A 27 -17.26 16.54 20.29
CA VAL A 27 -17.85 15.52 19.39
C VAL A 27 -18.93 16.07 18.44
N SER A 28 -19.51 17.25 18.67
CA SER A 28 -20.50 17.85 17.74
C SER A 28 -20.08 19.23 17.24
N LYS A 29 -19.12 19.22 16.32
CA LYS A 29 -19.03 20.18 15.22
C LYS A 29 -18.59 19.35 14.03
N ASP A 30 -19.45 19.24 13.01
CA ASP A 30 -19.00 18.92 11.65
C ASP A 30 -17.73 19.74 11.43
N ARG A 31 -16.60 19.04 11.28
CA ARG A 31 -15.26 19.63 11.31
C ARG A 31 -15.15 20.56 10.11
N LEU A 32 -15.53 21.82 10.28
CA LEU A 32 -15.25 22.88 9.34
C LEU A 32 -13.76 23.17 9.51
N TRP A 33 -12.95 22.44 8.75
CA TRP A 33 -11.50 22.61 8.67
C TRP A 33 -11.18 24.10 8.63
N SER A 34 -10.33 24.57 9.53
CA SER A 34 -9.79 25.92 9.35
C SER A 34 -9.07 25.97 7.99
N GLY A 35 -9.08 27.13 7.34
CA GLY A 35 -8.45 27.26 6.01
C GLY A 35 -7.00 26.73 6.00
N ALA A 36 -6.27 26.95 7.09
CA ALA A 36 -4.90 26.46 7.25
C ALA A 36 -4.80 24.93 7.35
N GLU A 37 -5.65 24.27 8.14
CA GLU A 37 -5.66 22.80 8.27
C GLU A 37 -5.99 22.12 6.93
N LYS A 38 -6.92 22.71 6.16
CA LYS A 38 -7.29 22.20 4.83
C LYS A 38 -6.09 22.20 3.88
N TRP A 39 -5.39 23.33 3.78
CA TRP A 39 -4.22 23.45 2.91
C TRP A 39 -3.04 22.61 3.40
N LEU A 40 -2.88 22.44 4.71
CA LEU A 40 -1.88 21.55 5.28
C LEU A 40 -2.09 20.11 4.82
N VAL A 41 -3.32 19.59 4.93
CA VAL A 41 -3.62 18.21 4.50
C VAL A 41 -3.47 18.06 2.99
N VAL A 42 -3.92 19.03 2.19
CA VAL A 42 -3.69 19.04 0.75
C VAL A 42 -2.20 18.95 0.41
N ALA A 43 -1.35 19.69 1.12
CA ALA A 43 0.09 19.65 0.92
C ALA A 43 0.71 18.30 1.32
N VAL A 44 0.28 17.72 2.44
CA VAL A 44 0.73 16.40 2.92
C VAL A 44 0.36 15.30 1.92
N LEU A 45 -0.93 15.22 1.55
CA LEU A 45 -1.42 14.24 0.58
C LEU A 45 -0.76 14.42 -0.80
N GLY A 46 -0.55 15.67 -1.23
CA GLY A 46 0.15 15.96 -2.47
C GLY A 46 1.61 15.50 -2.47
N LEU A 47 2.30 15.65 -1.35
CA LEU A 47 3.67 15.15 -1.18
C LEU A 47 3.71 13.62 -1.18
N GLU A 48 2.81 12.97 -0.44
CA GLU A 48 2.67 11.51 -0.42
C GLU A 48 2.46 10.96 -1.81
N MET A 49 1.55 11.56 -2.59
CA MET A 49 1.31 11.18 -3.99
C MET A 49 2.57 11.31 -4.85
N VAL A 50 3.30 12.43 -4.76
CA VAL A 50 4.52 12.61 -5.57
C VAL A 50 5.59 11.58 -5.21
N ILE A 51 5.80 11.32 -3.91
CA ILE A 51 6.77 10.33 -3.44
C ILE A 51 6.35 8.91 -3.85
N GLY A 52 5.08 8.55 -3.65
CA GLY A 52 4.54 7.24 -4.00
C GLY A 52 4.60 6.96 -5.50
N VAL A 53 4.09 7.88 -6.34
CA VAL A 53 4.15 7.80 -7.81
C VAL A 53 5.59 7.65 -8.29
N ALA A 54 6.46 8.59 -7.93
CA ALA A 54 7.82 8.63 -8.46
C ALA A 54 8.66 7.46 -7.93
N GLY A 55 8.54 7.18 -6.64
CA GLY A 55 9.29 6.13 -5.96
C GLY A 55 8.91 4.75 -6.44
N ASN A 56 7.62 4.40 -6.46
CA ASN A 56 7.22 3.07 -6.90
C ASN A 56 7.45 2.90 -8.42
N SER A 57 7.32 3.96 -9.23
CA SER A 57 7.67 3.92 -10.66
C SER A 57 9.15 3.59 -10.86
N LEU A 58 10.03 4.20 -10.06
CA LEU A 58 11.46 3.90 -10.08
C LEU A 58 11.71 2.42 -9.74
N VAL A 59 11.01 1.85 -8.77
CA VAL A 59 11.15 0.42 -8.41
C VAL A 59 10.82 -0.49 -9.59
N LEU A 60 9.71 -0.24 -10.29
CA LEU A 60 9.35 -1.00 -11.48
C LEU A 60 10.35 -0.81 -12.62
N LEU A 61 10.83 0.42 -12.84
CA LEU A 61 11.82 0.73 -13.87
C LEU A 61 13.16 0.03 -13.59
N VAL A 62 13.64 0.08 -12.35
CA VAL A 62 14.84 -0.65 -11.91
C VAL A 62 14.66 -2.14 -12.13
N LYS A 63 13.49 -2.71 -11.79
CA LYS A 63 13.22 -4.13 -12.05
C LYS A 63 13.21 -4.45 -13.55
N ALA A 64 12.62 -3.59 -14.38
CA ALA A 64 12.49 -3.82 -15.82
C ALA A 64 13.83 -3.68 -16.57
N LYS A 65 14.63 -2.68 -16.20
CA LYS A 65 15.87 -2.28 -16.91
C LYS A 65 17.13 -2.87 -16.28
N CYS A 66 17.22 -2.95 -14.96
CA CYS A 66 18.40 -3.45 -14.23
C CYS A 66 18.24 -4.95 -13.90
N ARG A 67 17.82 -5.75 -14.89
CA ARG A 67 17.69 -7.21 -14.74
C ARG A 67 19.07 -7.83 -14.50
N GLY A 68 19.34 -8.23 -13.27
CA GLY A 68 20.59 -8.90 -12.87
C GLY A 68 21.57 -8.07 -12.06
N CYS A 69 21.28 -6.80 -11.76
CA CYS A 69 22.15 -5.94 -10.94
C CYS A 69 22.13 -6.30 -9.44
N PHE A 70 21.12 -7.03 -8.99
CA PHE A 70 21.00 -7.46 -7.60
C PHE A 70 20.16 -8.73 -7.49
N ARG A 71 20.47 -9.53 -6.46
CA ARG A 71 19.72 -10.74 -6.13
C ARG A 71 18.43 -10.31 -5.43
N CYS A 72 17.31 -10.76 -5.95
CA CYS A 72 16.08 -10.76 -5.17
C CYS A 72 15.32 -12.03 -5.51
N GLN A 73 15.23 -12.90 -4.52
CA GLN A 73 14.69 -14.23 -4.63
C GLN A 73 13.15 -14.21 -4.61
N TYR A 74 12.58 -13.12 -4.09
CA TYR A 74 11.15 -12.98 -3.77
C TYR A 74 10.47 -11.83 -4.53
N TRP A 75 10.86 -11.60 -5.80
CA TRP A 75 10.40 -10.45 -6.60
C TRP A 75 8.88 -10.35 -6.84
N LEU A 76 8.15 -11.47 -6.87
CA LEU A 76 6.73 -11.46 -7.23
C LEU A 76 5.87 -10.68 -6.22
N PRO A 77 5.94 -10.96 -4.90
CA PRO A 77 5.28 -10.15 -3.89
C PRO A 77 5.68 -8.66 -3.91
N PHE A 78 6.95 -8.34 -4.16
CA PHE A 78 7.39 -6.94 -4.30
C PHE A 78 6.74 -6.26 -5.51
N ILE A 79 6.61 -6.96 -6.64
CA ILE A 79 5.90 -6.43 -7.82
C ILE A 79 4.41 -6.26 -7.50
N SER A 80 3.78 -7.22 -6.82
CA SER A 80 2.36 -7.09 -6.44
C SER A 80 2.14 -5.90 -5.50
N LEU A 81 3.02 -5.72 -4.51
CA LEU A 81 2.99 -4.59 -3.56
C LEU A 81 3.24 -3.25 -4.26
N THR A 82 4.29 -3.15 -5.08
CA THR A 82 4.54 -1.92 -5.85
C THR A 82 3.46 -1.64 -6.87
N MET A 83 2.81 -2.65 -7.44
CA MET A 83 1.65 -2.47 -8.31
C MET A 83 0.39 -2.08 -7.51
N SER A 84 0.19 -2.57 -6.29
CA SER A 84 -0.92 -2.08 -5.46
C SER A 84 -0.72 -0.61 -5.11
N ASP A 85 0.51 -0.23 -4.74
CA ASP A 85 0.85 1.16 -4.38
C ASP A 85 0.86 2.07 -5.62
N LEU A 86 1.34 1.57 -6.77
CA LEU A 86 1.31 2.34 -8.02
C LEU A 86 -0.06 2.41 -8.64
N VAL A 87 -0.87 1.36 -8.61
CA VAL A 87 -2.23 1.49 -9.15
C VAL A 87 -3.08 2.31 -8.18
N PHE A 88 -2.72 2.37 -6.89
CA PHE A 88 -3.26 3.35 -5.97
C PHE A 88 -2.90 4.81 -6.37
N ASP A 89 -1.70 5.02 -6.91
CA ASP A 89 -1.11 6.34 -7.23
C ASP A 89 -1.15 6.79 -8.71
N ILE A 90 -1.16 5.85 -9.64
CA ILE A 90 -0.92 6.00 -11.08
C ILE A 90 -2.03 5.29 -11.84
N THR A 91 -2.88 6.09 -12.44
CA THR A 91 -3.18 5.84 -13.83
C THR A 91 -2.73 7.06 -14.62
N LEU A 92 -1.63 6.88 -15.36
CA LEU A 92 -1.02 7.92 -16.17
C LEU A 92 -1.88 8.15 -17.42
N CYS A 93 -2.26 9.41 -17.64
CA CYS A 93 -2.16 10.13 -18.90
C CYS A 93 -2.32 9.30 -20.20
N CYS A 94 -3.56 8.98 -20.57
CA CYS A 94 -3.98 8.96 -21.96
C CYS A 94 -5.40 9.55 -22.00
N GLU A 95 -5.55 10.69 -22.68
CA GLU A 95 -6.84 11.31 -23.05
C GLU A 95 -7.94 11.30 -21.97
N GLY A 96 -7.77 12.17 -20.97
CA GLY A 96 -8.90 12.95 -20.47
C GLY A 96 -9.58 12.56 -19.16
N CYS A 97 -9.36 11.40 -18.54
CA CYS A 97 -9.89 11.11 -17.19
C CYS A 97 -9.21 9.88 -16.57
N THR A 98 -8.27 10.06 -15.65
CA THR A 98 -7.89 9.01 -14.69
C THR A 98 -7.20 9.61 -13.47
N LEU A 99 -8.02 9.99 -12.49
CA LEU A 99 -7.60 10.46 -11.18
C LEU A 99 -7.93 9.36 -10.16
N LEU A 100 -6.91 8.76 -9.53
CA LEU A 100 -7.06 7.73 -8.49
C LEU A 100 -6.88 8.30 -7.08
N ILE A 101 -7.15 7.46 -6.07
CA ILE A 101 -7.67 7.77 -4.73
C ILE A 101 -7.17 9.09 -4.13
N ILE A 102 -5.87 9.35 -4.02
CA ILE A 102 -5.34 10.58 -3.43
C ILE A 102 -5.84 11.82 -4.19
N SER A 103 -5.80 11.81 -5.51
CA SER A 103 -6.30 12.91 -6.33
C SER A 103 -7.82 13.08 -6.21
N SER A 104 -8.58 12.00 -5.99
CA SER A 104 -10.01 12.09 -5.70
C SER A 104 -10.29 12.71 -4.33
N SER A 105 -9.47 12.40 -3.32
CA SER A 105 -9.51 13.03 -2.00
C SER A 105 -9.16 14.51 -2.08
N LEU A 106 -8.13 14.87 -2.83
CA LEU A 106 -7.73 16.25 -3.08
C LEU A 106 -8.85 17.04 -3.77
N VAL A 107 -9.46 16.46 -4.82
CA VAL A 107 -10.62 17.06 -5.49
C VAL A 107 -11.78 17.19 -4.52
N ALA A 108 -12.14 16.15 -3.78
CA ALA A 108 -13.26 16.17 -2.84
C ALA A 108 -13.08 17.21 -1.72
N ILE A 109 -11.84 17.36 -1.21
CA ILE A 109 -11.48 18.42 -0.26
C ILE A 109 -11.68 19.80 -0.90
N VAL A 110 -11.27 19.99 -2.16
CA VAL A 110 -11.38 21.28 -2.87
C VAL A 110 -12.84 21.60 -3.25
N THR A 111 -13.59 20.65 -3.78
CA THR A 111 -14.97 20.81 -4.27
C THR A 111 -16.04 20.65 -3.20
N GLY A 112 -15.67 20.22 -1.99
CA GLY A 112 -16.60 20.03 -0.87
C GLY A 112 -17.39 18.73 -0.92
N GLY A 113 -16.95 17.74 -1.71
CA GLY A 113 -17.59 16.44 -1.83
C GLY A 113 -17.25 15.71 -3.13
N GLN A 114 -17.63 14.43 -3.20
CA GLN A 114 -17.40 13.55 -4.34
C GLN A 114 -18.75 13.06 -4.92
N MET A 115 -18.88 13.02 -6.24
CA MET A 115 -20.13 12.64 -6.92
C MET A 115 -20.16 11.12 -7.25
N SER A 116 -21.33 10.49 -7.22
CA SER A 116 -21.54 9.14 -7.80
C SER A 116 -21.48 9.23 -9.34
N PRO A 117 -20.94 8.23 -10.07
CA PRO A 117 -20.46 6.92 -9.60
C PRO A 117 -18.99 6.90 -9.16
N TRP A 118 -18.27 8.02 -9.27
CA TRP A 118 -16.85 8.09 -8.89
C TRP A 118 -16.60 7.73 -7.43
N CYS A 119 -17.53 8.08 -6.56
CA CYS A 119 -17.51 7.72 -5.14
C CYS A 119 -17.48 6.20 -4.91
N GLU A 120 -18.26 5.44 -5.69
CA GLU A 120 -18.35 3.99 -5.61
C GLU A 120 -17.09 3.33 -6.16
N VAL A 121 -16.60 3.80 -7.32
CA VAL A 121 -15.38 3.29 -7.95
C VAL A 121 -14.16 3.49 -7.04
N VAL A 122 -14.01 4.69 -6.45
CA VAL A 122 -12.89 4.99 -5.54
C VAL A 122 -12.95 4.12 -4.28
N SER A 123 -14.15 3.91 -3.72
CA SER A 123 -14.31 3.05 -2.55
C SER A 123 -13.99 1.58 -2.87
N LEU A 124 -14.45 1.07 -4.01
CA LEU A 124 -14.14 -0.29 -4.49
C LEU A 124 -12.62 -0.50 -4.66
N LEU A 125 -11.96 0.45 -5.33
CA LEU A 125 -10.52 0.41 -5.55
C LEU A 125 -9.75 0.48 -4.24
N LYS A 126 -10.21 1.30 -3.26
CA LYS A 126 -9.64 1.35 -1.90
C LYS A 126 -9.58 -0.04 -1.27
N PHE A 127 -10.69 -0.79 -1.31
CA PHE A 127 -10.74 -2.16 -0.77
C PHE A 127 -9.78 -3.10 -1.50
N ALA A 128 -9.71 -3.01 -2.83
CA ALA A 128 -8.81 -3.83 -3.63
C ALA A 128 -7.34 -3.59 -3.29
N PHE A 129 -6.92 -2.34 -3.17
CA PHE A 129 -5.53 -1.98 -2.92
C PHE A 129 -5.09 -2.30 -1.49
N ILE A 130 -5.90 -2.00 -0.47
CA ILE A 130 -5.59 -2.34 0.93
C ILE A 130 -5.43 -3.86 1.07
N THR A 131 -6.39 -4.62 0.53
CA THR A 131 -6.36 -6.09 0.61
C THR A 131 -5.18 -6.69 -0.15
N SER A 132 -4.85 -6.13 -1.31
CA SER A 132 -3.69 -6.55 -2.09
C SER A 132 -2.35 -6.22 -1.42
N SER A 133 -2.24 -5.03 -0.81
CA SER A 133 -1.01 -4.61 -0.11
C SER A 133 -0.69 -5.55 1.06
N ILE A 134 -1.65 -5.75 1.98
CA ILE A 134 -1.46 -6.66 3.12
C ILE A 134 -1.26 -8.11 2.66
N GLY A 135 -1.99 -8.54 1.62
CA GLY A 135 -1.83 -9.86 1.03
C GLY A 135 -0.44 -10.07 0.45
N SER A 136 0.11 -9.07 -0.25
CA SER A 136 1.45 -9.12 -0.84
C SER A 136 2.53 -9.19 0.25
N ILE A 137 2.40 -8.43 1.34
CA ILE A 137 3.31 -8.51 2.49
C ILE A 137 3.22 -9.88 3.16
N ALA A 138 2.01 -10.41 3.35
CA ALA A 138 1.80 -11.74 3.96
C ALA A 138 2.43 -12.87 3.12
N VAL A 139 2.25 -12.81 1.79
CA VAL A 139 2.89 -13.76 0.86
C VAL A 139 4.41 -13.61 0.89
N LEU A 140 4.95 -12.39 0.96
CA LEU A 140 6.38 -12.14 1.09
C LEU A 140 6.95 -12.78 2.38
N CYS A 141 6.31 -12.54 3.53
CA CYS A 141 6.71 -13.14 4.81
C CYS A 141 6.67 -14.68 4.77
N LEU A 142 5.61 -15.25 4.18
CA LEU A 142 5.48 -16.70 4.01
C LEU A 142 6.58 -17.27 3.10
N GLN A 143 6.89 -16.59 2.00
CA GLN A 143 7.90 -17.05 1.06
C GLN A 143 9.31 -16.99 1.66
N ARG A 144 9.62 -15.96 2.45
CA ARG A 144 10.88 -15.88 3.23
C ARG A 144 10.96 -16.93 4.33
N PHE A 145 9.83 -17.28 4.95
CA PHE A 145 9.79 -18.36 5.94
C PHE A 145 10.06 -19.73 5.31
N ILE A 146 9.48 -20.01 4.14
CA ILE A 146 9.70 -21.29 3.41
C ILE A 146 11.11 -21.37 2.80
N GLY A 147 11.77 -20.24 2.53
CA GLY A 147 13.11 -20.18 1.93
C GLY A 147 13.14 -20.47 0.43
N ARG A 148 11.98 -20.72 -0.22
CA ARG A 148 11.94 -21.08 -1.65
C ARG A 148 11.90 -19.88 -2.59
N ALA A 149 12.80 -19.90 -3.56
CA ALA A 149 12.89 -18.88 -4.60
C ALA A 149 11.65 -18.80 -5.49
N SER A 150 11.27 -17.59 -5.89
CA SER A 150 10.21 -17.36 -6.88
C SER A 150 10.56 -17.94 -8.26
N THR A 151 11.81 -18.31 -8.49
CA THR A 151 12.29 -18.86 -9.77
C THR A 151 11.88 -20.33 -9.97
N GLU A 152 11.53 -21.05 -8.89
CA GLU A 152 11.01 -22.41 -8.99
C GLU A 152 9.58 -22.40 -9.55
N ARG A 153 9.33 -23.08 -10.67
CA ARG A 153 8.02 -23.10 -11.36
C ARG A 153 6.81 -23.32 -10.44
N PRO A 154 6.76 -24.30 -9.52
CA PRO A 154 5.59 -24.50 -8.67
C PRO A 154 5.40 -23.36 -7.65
N CYS A 155 6.48 -22.86 -7.05
CA CYS A 155 6.42 -21.69 -6.17
C CYS A 155 6.00 -20.44 -6.93
N PHE A 156 6.54 -20.19 -8.11
CA PHE A 156 6.15 -19.08 -8.98
C PHE A 156 4.64 -19.04 -9.21
N VAL A 157 4.05 -20.17 -9.64
CA VAL A 157 2.62 -20.30 -9.90
C VAL A 157 1.81 -20.07 -8.61
N ALA A 158 2.22 -20.68 -7.49
CA ALA A 158 1.54 -20.49 -6.21
C ALA A 158 1.55 -19.03 -5.74
N MET A 159 2.67 -18.31 -5.90
CA MET A 159 2.77 -16.90 -5.51
C MET A 159 1.92 -16.00 -6.42
N VAL A 160 1.87 -16.26 -7.73
CA VAL A 160 0.98 -15.54 -8.65
C VAL A 160 -0.48 -15.75 -8.27
N ILE A 161 -0.87 -16.98 -7.95
CA ILE A 161 -2.23 -17.29 -7.49
C ILE A 161 -2.52 -16.57 -6.17
N ALA A 162 -1.62 -16.62 -5.20
CA ALA A 162 -1.84 -15.98 -3.89
C ALA A 162 -1.95 -14.45 -4.01
N CYS A 163 -1.06 -13.82 -4.79
CA CYS A 163 -1.13 -12.38 -5.04
C CYS A 163 -2.43 -12.04 -5.76
N SER A 164 -2.75 -12.68 -6.89
CA SER A 164 -4.00 -12.42 -7.63
C SER A 164 -5.26 -12.67 -6.80
N ALA A 165 -5.26 -13.68 -5.93
CA ALA A 165 -6.36 -13.94 -5.01
C ALA A 165 -6.59 -12.76 -4.06
N SER A 166 -5.54 -12.10 -3.56
CA SER A 166 -5.69 -10.92 -2.69
C SER A 166 -6.36 -9.75 -3.39
N TRP A 167 -6.00 -9.48 -4.66
CA TRP A 167 -6.68 -8.49 -5.50
C TRP A 167 -8.16 -8.82 -5.71
N VAL A 168 -8.45 -10.08 -6.09
CA VAL A 168 -9.82 -10.53 -6.34
C VAL A 168 -10.66 -10.47 -5.06
N MET A 169 -10.11 -10.89 -3.92
CA MET A 169 -10.80 -10.79 -2.63
C MET A 169 -11.18 -9.34 -2.32
N GLY A 170 -10.24 -8.39 -2.46
CA GLY A 170 -10.55 -6.98 -2.21
C GLY A 170 -11.62 -6.42 -3.16
N LEU A 171 -11.63 -6.82 -4.43
CA LEU A 171 -12.69 -6.46 -5.37
C LEU A 171 -14.04 -7.08 -5.01
N VAL A 172 -14.07 -8.36 -4.62
CA VAL A 172 -15.29 -9.07 -4.24
C VAL A 172 -15.92 -8.43 -3.01
N PHE A 173 -15.14 -8.23 -1.93
CA PHE A 173 -15.65 -7.59 -0.72
C PHE A 173 -16.02 -6.12 -0.99
N GLY A 174 -15.19 -5.36 -1.69
CA GLY A 174 -15.47 -3.97 -2.05
C GLY A 174 -16.70 -3.79 -2.95
N SER A 175 -17.10 -4.81 -3.72
CA SER A 175 -18.30 -4.74 -4.55
C SER A 175 -19.60 -4.77 -3.75
N VAL A 176 -19.59 -5.33 -2.53
CA VAL A 176 -20.79 -5.46 -1.70
C VAL A 176 -21.34 -4.07 -1.30
N PRO A 177 -20.55 -3.15 -0.71
CA PRO A 177 -21.04 -1.79 -0.44
C PRO A 177 -21.51 -1.02 -1.68
N VAL A 178 -20.94 -1.30 -2.86
CA VAL A 178 -21.36 -0.69 -4.13
C VAL A 178 -22.75 -1.21 -4.53
N ILE A 179 -22.94 -2.53 -4.58
CA ILE A 179 -24.20 -3.16 -5.00
C ILE A 179 -25.36 -2.74 -4.08
N TYR A 180 -25.12 -2.69 -2.77
CA TYR A 180 -26.13 -2.29 -1.79
C TYR A 180 -26.24 -0.77 -1.59
N SER A 181 -25.47 0.04 -2.35
CA SER A 181 -25.49 1.51 -2.28
C SER A 181 -25.25 2.06 -0.86
N TRP A 182 -24.35 1.43 -0.11
CA TRP A 182 -23.97 1.83 1.25
C TRP A 182 -22.93 2.95 1.29
N ILE A 183 -22.42 3.38 0.14
CA ILE A 183 -21.28 4.29 0.06
C ILE A 183 -21.76 5.74 0.09
N ARG A 184 -21.19 6.53 1.00
CA ARG A 184 -21.39 7.99 1.08
C ARG A 184 -20.07 8.70 1.32
N TYR A 185 -19.98 9.95 0.89
CA TYR A 185 -18.81 10.77 1.15
C TYR A 185 -18.70 11.09 2.65
N ASP A 186 -17.54 10.79 3.25
CA ASP A 186 -17.22 11.10 4.64
C ASP A 186 -16.12 12.18 4.69
N PRO A 187 -16.46 13.41 5.13
CA PRO A 187 -15.50 14.52 5.21
C PRO A 187 -14.29 14.26 6.12
N ALA A 188 -14.40 13.34 7.09
CA ALA A 188 -13.31 13.02 8.00
C ALA A 188 -12.39 11.92 7.46
N GLU A 189 -12.86 11.04 6.57
CA GLU A 189 -11.97 10.15 5.79
C GLU A 189 -11.44 10.82 4.51
N MET A 190 -11.99 11.99 4.16
CA MET A 190 -11.72 12.73 2.90
C MET A 190 -12.06 11.91 1.65
N LEU A 191 -12.90 10.89 1.83
CA LEU A 191 -13.16 9.83 0.87
C LEU A 191 -14.57 9.29 1.06
N CYS A 192 -14.99 8.50 0.08
CA CYS A 192 -16.21 7.72 0.16
C CYS A 192 -16.04 6.50 1.08
N ALA A 193 -16.86 6.46 2.13
CA ALA A 193 -16.88 5.45 3.16
C ALA A 193 -18.23 4.73 3.20
N VAL A 194 -18.26 3.56 3.84
CA VAL A 194 -19.49 2.79 4.06
C VAL A 194 -20.28 3.46 5.19
N PHE A 195 -21.57 3.74 4.97
CA PHE A 195 -22.45 4.41 5.92
C PHE A 195 -23.40 3.43 6.62
N TRP A 196 -23.63 3.65 7.92
CA TRP A 196 -24.01 2.62 8.89
C TRP A 196 -25.51 2.51 9.21
N GLU A 197 -26.38 2.94 8.30
CA GLU A 197 -27.77 3.30 8.67
C GLU A 197 -28.85 2.36 8.13
N SER A 198 -28.51 1.37 7.30
CA SER A 198 -29.48 0.44 6.70
C SER A 198 -29.21 -1.02 7.10
N SER A 199 -30.15 -1.63 7.82
CA SER A 199 -30.16 -3.05 8.26
C SER A 199 -28.94 -3.48 9.08
N TYR A 200 -29.06 -3.34 10.40
CA TYR A 200 -28.00 -3.56 11.39
C TYR A 200 -27.35 -4.96 11.34
N SER A 201 -28.12 -6.01 11.03
CA SER A 201 -27.61 -7.39 11.04
C SER A 201 -26.69 -7.69 9.87
N ASP A 202 -27.10 -7.33 8.65
CA ASP A 202 -26.45 -7.80 7.43
C ASP A 202 -25.15 -7.04 7.17
N MET A 203 -25.16 -5.74 7.47
CA MET A 203 -23.98 -4.89 7.39
C MET A 203 -22.90 -5.32 8.39
N LEU A 204 -23.28 -5.59 9.64
CA LEU A 204 -22.35 -6.03 10.69
C LEU A 204 -21.70 -7.38 10.33
N VAL A 205 -22.48 -8.34 9.83
CA VAL A 205 -21.95 -9.63 9.36
C VAL A 205 -20.96 -9.41 8.22
N TYR A 206 -21.30 -8.59 7.22
CA TYR A 206 -20.40 -8.26 6.11
C TYR A 206 -19.06 -7.70 6.60
N ILE A 207 -19.07 -6.75 7.53
CA ILE A 207 -17.85 -6.10 8.03
C ILE A 207 -16.99 -7.07 8.82
N LEU A 208 -17.59 -7.84 9.72
CA LEU A 208 -16.85 -8.86 10.47
C LEU A 208 -16.19 -9.85 9.53
N CYS A 209 -16.90 -10.28 8.47
CA CYS A 209 -16.32 -11.14 7.43
C CYS A 209 -15.19 -10.44 6.66
N ALA A 210 -15.41 -9.22 6.19
CA ALA A 210 -14.43 -8.46 5.41
C ALA A 210 -13.15 -8.20 6.23
N PHE A 211 -13.29 -7.70 7.46
CA PHE A 211 -12.17 -7.45 8.36
C PHE A 211 -11.43 -8.74 8.72
N SER A 212 -12.16 -9.82 9.05
CA SER A 212 -11.54 -11.09 9.43
C SER A 212 -10.75 -11.70 8.27
N ILE A 213 -11.32 -11.72 7.06
CA ILE A 213 -10.75 -12.40 5.91
C ILE A 213 -9.68 -11.54 5.22
N CYS A 214 -9.96 -10.27 4.98
CA CYS A 214 -9.10 -9.39 4.17
C CYS A 214 -7.96 -8.75 4.98
N ILE A 215 -8.08 -8.66 6.31
CA ILE A 215 -7.12 -7.94 7.15
C ILE A 215 -6.55 -8.85 8.24
N PHE A 216 -7.41 -9.42 9.09
CA PHE A 216 -6.96 -10.15 10.28
C PHE A 216 -6.19 -11.43 9.93
N LEU A 217 -6.68 -12.25 8.99
CA LEU A 217 -5.99 -13.46 8.56
C LEU A 217 -4.61 -13.17 7.92
N PRO A 218 -4.46 -12.25 6.94
CA PRO A 218 -3.16 -11.84 6.44
C PRO A 218 -2.23 -11.30 7.53
N PHE A 219 -2.76 -10.49 8.46
CA PHE A 219 -1.99 -9.95 9.58
C PHE A 219 -1.44 -11.06 10.50
N LEU A 220 -2.26 -12.06 10.87
CA LEU A 220 -1.80 -13.19 11.65
C LEU A 220 -0.70 -13.96 10.93
N LEU A 221 -0.81 -14.14 9.62
CA LEU A 221 0.22 -14.80 8.82
C LEU A 221 1.53 -14.01 8.84
N ILE A 222 1.47 -12.68 8.69
CA ILE A 222 2.65 -11.79 8.79
C ILE A 222 3.33 -11.95 10.14
N VAL A 223 2.59 -11.85 11.24
CA VAL A 223 3.14 -11.96 12.61
C VAL A 223 3.73 -13.34 12.83
N PHE A 224 3.00 -14.40 12.50
CA PHE A 224 3.45 -15.78 12.69
C PHE A 224 4.75 -16.07 11.92
N CYS A 225 4.80 -15.74 10.63
CA CYS A 225 5.99 -15.94 9.80
C CYS A 225 7.19 -15.10 10.28
N SER A 226 6.95 -13.84 10.69
CA SER A 226 8.02 -12.95 11.15
C SER A 226 8.62 -13.41 12.49
N VAL A 227 7.77 -13.82 13.44
CA VAL A 227 8.20 -14.35 14.75
C VAL A 227 8.98 -15.65 14.56
N LEU A 228 8.44 -16.61 13.79
CA LEU A 228 9.13 -17.88 13.56
C LEU A 228 10.46 -17.69 12.82
N ARG A 229 10.53 -16.75 11.86
CA ARG A 229 11.79 -16.42 11.19
C ARG A 229 12.81 -15.82 12.16
N SER A 230 12.38 -14.91 13.04
CA SER A 230 13.28 -14.32 14.05
C SER A 230 13.84 -15.38 15.01
N SER A 231 13.06 -16.39 15.39
CA SER A 231 13.56 -17.51 16.20
C SER A 231 14.51 -18.43 15.45
N SER A 232 14.37 -18.57 14.13
CA SER A 232 15.24 -19.40 13.30
C SER A 232 16.55 -18.70 12.91
N LEU A 233 16.56 -17.37 12.83
CA LEU A 233 17.76 -16.56 12.50
C LEU A 233 18.83 -16.61 13.58
N ASN A 234 18.46 -16.87 14.84
CA ASN A 234 19.42 -17.05 15.94
C ASN A 234 20.35 -18.27 15.76
N ASP A 235 20.03 -19.19 14.83
CA ASP A 235 20.82 -20.39 14.57
C ASP A 235 21.58 -20.36 13.21
N SER A 236 21.36 -19.36 12.35
CA SER A 236 21.99 -19.31 11.01
C SER A 236 22.07 -17.89 10.44
N GLU A 237 23.17 -17.18 10.73
CA GLU A 237 23.54 -15.97 10.00
C GLU A 237 24.13 -16.35 8.63
N ASP A 238 23.26 -16.60 7.65
CA ASP A 238 23.68 -16.88 6.29
C ASP A 238 23.90 -15.56 5.53
N SER A 239 25.16 -15.28 5.16
CA SER A 239 25.57 -14.02 4.50
C SER A 239 24.85 -13.74 3.17
N ASP A 240 24.22 -14.76 2.58
CA ASP A 240 23.45 -14.67 1.35
C ASP A 240 22.10 -13.93 1.54
N ASP A 241 21.50 -13.95 2.74
CA ASP A 241 20.21 -13.30 3.02
C ASP A 241 20.33 -11.77 3.20
N GLU A 242 21.47 -11.29 3.70
CA GLU A 242 21.78 -9.85 3.86
C GLU A 242 22.03 -9.16 2.50
N ALA A 243 22.43 -9.91 1.48
CA ALA A 243 22.66 -9.40 0.13
C ALA A 243 21.39 -9.38 -0.74
N ASP A 244 20.31 -10.05 -0.31
CA ASP A 244 19.03 -10.08 -1.02
C ASP A 244 18.19 -8.85 -0.63
N LEU A 245 17.55 -8.19 -1.61
CA LEU A 245 16.63 -7.08 -1.36
C LEU A 245 15.56 -7.41 -0.30
N SER A 246 15.20 -8.69 -0.18
CA SER A 246 14.24 -9.15 0.81
C SER A 246 14.65 -8.85 2.25
N ALA A 247 15.93 -8.58 2.55
CA ALA A 247 16.39 -8.10 3.85
C ALA A 247 15.56 -6.93 4.40
N VAL A 248 14.95 -6.10 3.54
CA VAL A 248 14.08 -4.98 3.94
C VAL A 248 12.67 -5.37 4.39
N THR A 249 12.26 -6.64 4.27
CA THR A 249 10.91 -7.11 4.67
C THR A 249 10.52 -6.75 6.11
N PRO A 250 11.38 -6.87 7.14
CA PRO A 250 11.01 -6.46 8.49
C PRO A 250 10.67 -4.96 8.60
N LEU A 251 11.36 -4.11 7.83
CA LEU A 251 11.06 -2.68 7.76
C LEU A 251 9.72 -2.43 7.07
N LEU A 252 9.40 -3.15 5.99
CA LEU A 252 8.09 -3.08 5.32
C LEU A 252 6.95 -3.50 6.25
N VAL A 253 7.14 -4.59 7.00
CA VAL A 253 6.15 -5.04 7.98
C VAL A 253 5.98 -3.98 9.07
N ALA A 254 7.07 -3.46 9.62
CA ALA A 254 7.01 -2.43 10.67
C ALA A 254 6.33 -1.15 10.17
N SER A 255 6.65 -0.66 8.97
CA SER A 255 6.00 0.52 8.40
C SER A 255 4.51 0.30 8.19
N TYR A 256 4.12 -0.85 7.63
CA TYR A 256 2.72 -1.19 7.42
C TYR A 256 1.93 -1.21 8.73
N LEU A 257 2.47 -1.85 9.77
CA LEU A 257 1.82 -1.92 11.09
C LEU A 257 1.66 -0.54 11.73
N VAL A 258 2.65 0.32 11.61
CA VAL A 258 2.57 1.70 12.12
C VAL A 258 1.51 2.49 11.34
N CYS A 259 1.53 2.42 10.01
CA CYS A 259 0.62 3.17 9.14
C CYS A 259 -0.85 2.74 9.31
N TYR A 260 -1.11 1.45 9.47
CA TYR A 260 -2.48 0.92 9.66
C TYR A 260 -2.92 0.85 11.12
N SER A 261 -2.07 1.21 12.09
CA SER A 261 -2.45 1.23 13.51
C SER A 261 -3.64 2.14 13.82
N PRO A 262 -3.75 3.39 13.29
CA PRO A 262 -4.89 4.25 13.62
C PRO A 262 -6.20 3.72 13.02
N PHE A 263 -6.12 3.07 11.85
CA PHE A 263 -7.24 2.37 11.24
C PHE A 263 -7.75 1.25 12.14
N ALA A 264 -6.85 0.37 12.59
CA ALA A 264 -7.21 -0.72 13.49
C ALA A 264 -7.83 -0.22 14.80
N VAL A 265 -7.30 0.87 15.39
CA VAL A 265 -7.89 1.49 16.59
C VAL A 265 -9.28 2.07 16.30
N ALA A 266 -9.49 2.71 15.16
CA ALA A 266 -10.79 3.26 14.78
C ALA A 266 -11.86 2.16 14.66
N GLU A 267 -11.52 1.05 14.00
CA GLU A 267 -12.41 -0.11 13.85
C GLU A 267 -12.69 -0.81 15.20
N LEU A 268 -11.68 -0.94 16.07
CA LEU A 268 -11.87 -1.50 17.42
C LEU A 268 -12.78 -0.63 18.28
N ILE A 269 -12.67 0.70 18.18
CA ILE A 269 -13.57 1.63 18.88
C ILE A 269 -15.01 1.43 18.37
N LEU A 270 -15.18 1.32 17.05
CA LEU A 270 -16.49 1.10 16.44
C LEU A 270 -17.12 -0.22 16.94
N LEU A 271 -16.36 -1.32 16.91
CA LEU A 271 -16.81 -2.64 17.38
C LEU A 271 -17.05 -2.69 18.89
N GLY A 272 -16.28 -1.92 19.67
CA GLY A 272 -16.40 -1.88 21.13
C GLY A 272 -17.58 -1.06 21.64
N ARG A 273 -18.19 -0.23 20.79
CA ARG A 273 -19.32 0.62 21.15
C ARG A 273 -20.64 -0.05 20.80
N LEU A 274 -21.50 -0.21 21.82
CA LEU A 274 -22.82 -0.85 21.68
C LEU A 274 -23.77 -0.09 20.74
N ASP A 275 -23.53 1.21 20.54
CA ASP A 275 -24.30 2.05 19.62
C ASP A 275 -23.70 2.09 18.20
N LEU A 276 -22.60 1.36 17.95
CA LEU A 276 -21.80 1.41 16.72
C LEU A 276 -21.48 2.85 16.30
N SER A 277 -21.31 3.75 17.25
CA SER A 277 -20.94 5.12 16.92
C SER A 277 -19.55 5.16 16.31
N GLN A 278 -19.42 5.88 15.19
CA GLN A 278 -18.16 6.03 14.48
C GLN A 278 -17.06 6.56 15.40
N ALA A 279 -15.82 6.13 15.13
CA ALA A 279 -14.65 6.65 15.81
C ALA A 279 -14.52 8.18 15.63
N PRO A 280 -13.84 8.87 16.57
CA PRO A 280 -13.65 10.31 16.49
C PRO A 280 -13.08 10.76 15.14
N SER A 281 -13.58 11.89 14.62
CA SER A 281 -13.19 12.40 13.29
C SER A 281 -11.68 12.59 13.10
N TRP A 282 -10.96 13.05 14.14
CA TRP A 282 -9.50 13.19 14.08
C TRP A 282 -8.79 11.86 13.85
N LEU A 283 -9.30 10.76 14.44
CA LEU A 283 -8.69 9.45 14.35
C LEU A 283 -8.93 8.85 12.96
N ARG A 284 -10.13 9.05 12.40
CA ARG A 284 -10.46 8.64 11.03
C ARG A 284 -9.64 9.41 9.99
N THR A 285 -9.49 10.72 10.18
CA THR A 285 -8.56 11.55 9.38
C THR A 285 -7.12 11.05 9.48
N LEU A 286 -6.63 10.79 10.70
CA LEU A 286 -5.27 10.27 10.90
C LEU A 286 -5.10 8.90 10.25
N SER A 287 -6.08 8.02 10.37
CA SER A 287 -6.11 6.73 9.69
C SER A 287 -5.98 6.87 8.18
N SER A 288 -6.74 7.77 7.56
CA SER A 288 -6.64 8.01 6.12
C SER A 288 -5.24 8.52 5.73
N VAL A 289 -4.72 9.56 6.39
CA VAL A 289 -3.38 10.09 6.11
C VAL A 289 -2.30 9.02 6.27
N MET A 290 -2.32 8.26 7.37
CA MET A 290 -1.33 7.20 7.58
C MET A 290 -1.45 6.06 6.56
N SER A 291 -2.65 5.74 6.07
CA SER A 291 -2.80 4.74 5.00
C SER A 291 -2.18 5.18 3.67
N TYR A 292 -2.21 6.48 3.35
CA TYR A 292 -1.52 7.04 2.18
C TYR A 292 0.00 7.05 2.35
N LEU A 293 0.47 7.35 3.57
CA LEU A 293 1.88 7.35 3.90
C LEU A 293 2.55 5.98 3.68
N ASP A 294 1.82 4.87 3.89
CA ASP A 294 2.32 3.50 3.66
C ASP A 294 2.88 3.33 2.24
N CYS A 295 2.12 3.75 1.23
CA CYS A 295 2.51 3.67 -0.18
C CYS A 295 3.73 4.55 -0.51
N ALA A 296 3.88 5.70 0.17
CA ALA A 296 5.00 6.62 -0.03
C ALA A 296 6.30 6.14 0.65
N VAL A 297 6.19 5.40 1.76
CA VAL A 297 7.35 4.94 2.53
C VAL A 297 8.01 3.70 1.90
N ASN A 298 7.26 2.85 1.21
CA ASN A 298 7.76 1.60 0.62
C ASN A 298 8.98 1.81 -0.33
N PRO A 299 8.98 2.76 -1.29
CA PRO A 299 10.16 3.08 -2.09
C PRO A 299 11.38 3.54 -1.28
N LEU A 300 11.15 4.30 -0.21
CA LEU A 300 12.22 4.80 0.66
C LEU A 300 12.88 3.64 1.41
N ILE A 301 12.09 2.67 1.84
CA ILE A 301 12.59 1.43 2.45
C ILE A 301 13.46 0.65 1.45
N TYR A 302 13.07 0.53 0.18
CA TYR A 302 13.91 -0.13 -0.83
C TYR A 302 15.25 0.59 -1.05
N CYS A 303 15.25 1.92 -1.03
CA CYS A 303 16.46 2.74 -1.13
C CYS A 303 17.46 2.58 0.04
N SER A 304 17.00 2.05 1.18
CA SER A 304 17.91 1.69 2.28
C SER A 304 18.86 0.55 1.88
N HIS A 305 18.42 -0.36 1.00
CA HIS A 305 19.21 -1.47 0.51
C HIS A 305 20.26 -0.98 -0.51
N LYS A 306 21.55 -1.22 -0.20
CA LYS A 306 22.68 -0.69 -0.98
C LYS A 306 22.62 -1.05 -2.46
N ALA A 307 22.39 -2.33 -2.78
CA ALA A 307 22.38 -2.80 -4.17
C ALA A 307 21.21 -2.21 -4.99
N PHE A 308 20.06 -1.97 -4.34
CA PHE A 308 18.91 -1.35 -5.00
C PHE A 308 19.20 0.13 -5.28
N ARG A 309 19.78 0.84 -4.30
CA ARG A 309 20.18 2.24 -4.44
C ARG A 309 21.21 2.43 -5.56
N GLU A 310 22.21 1.57 -5.64
CA GLU A 310 23.22 1.61 -6.71
C GLU A 310 22.60 1.36 -8.09
N ALA A 311 21.71 0.38 -8.21
CA ALA A 311 21.01 0.10 -9.45
C ALA A 311 20.09 1.25 -9.89
N GLY A 312 19.42 1.91 -8.94
CA GLY A 312 18.60 3.10 -9.20
C GLY A 312 19.42 4.30 -9.68
N LEU A 313 20.54 4.58 -9.00
CA LEU A 313 21.45 5.65 -9.38
C LEU A 313 22.07 5.41 -10.76
N ALA A 314 22.48 4.17 -11.06
CA ALA A 314 23.02 3.81 -12.36
C ALA A 314 21.99 4.05 -13.49
N LEU A 315 20.71 3.75 -13.26
CA LEU A 315 19.65 3.99 -14.23
C LEU A 315 19.41 5.50 -14.47
N LEU A 316 19.42 6.30 -13.40
CA LEU A 316 19.26 7.76 -13.49
C LEU A 316 20.48 8.43 -14.15
N TRP A 317 21.68 7.89 -13.94
CA TRP A 317 22.89 8.44 -14.56
C TRP A 317 23.00 8.07 -16.05
N THR A 318 22.71 6.83 -16.41
CA THR A 318 22.76 6.35 -17.80
C THR A 318 21.65 6.91 -18.69
N SER A 319 20.53 7.36 -18.10
CA SER A 319 19.50 8.11 -18.84
C SER A 319 19.86 9.58 -19.08
N SER A 320 20.88 10.10 -18.39
CA SER A 320 21.42 11.45 -18.62
C SER A 320 22.41 11.49 -19.79
N GLU A 321 23.06 10.37 -20.11
CA GLU A 321 23.86 10.20 -21.33
C GLU A 321 22.99 9.59 -22.44
N ALA A 322 22.29 10.44 -23.19
CA ALA A 322 21.70 10.03 -24.46
C ALA A 322 22.82 9.48 -25.36
N PRO A 323 22.68 8.26 -25.92
CA PRO A 323 23.67 7.73 -26.83
C PRO A 323 23.68 8.60 -28.09
N SER A 324 24.79 9.28 -28.32
CA SER A 324 25.11 9.83 -29.63
C SER A 324 25.20 8.65 -30.60
N GLU A 325 24.32 8.57 -31.59
CA GLU A 325 24.36 7.55 -32.64
C GLU A 325 25.78 7.46 -33.22
N PRO A 326 26.44 6.30 -33.19
CA PRO A 326 27.59 6.10 -34.07
C PRO A 326 27.04 5.94 -35.48
N VAL A 327 27.26 6.95 -36.32
CA VAL A 327 27.07 6.86 -37.77
C VAL A 327 27.90 5.69 -38.28
N LEU A 328 27.22 4.57 -38.55
CA LEU A 328 27.82 3.36 -39.08
C LEU A 328 28.10 3.58 -40.57
N THR A 329 29.27 4.13 -40.91
CA THR A 329 29.80 4.05 -42.28
C THR A 329 30.08 2.58 -42.59
N ALA A 330 29.17 1.98 -43.36
CA ALA A 330 29.32 0.65 -43.93
C ALA A 330 30.54 0.62 -44.87
N VAL A 331 31.57 -0.13 -44.49
CA VAL A 331 32.57 -0.64 -45.43
C VAL A 331 32.23 -2.11 -45.69
N THR A 332 31.75 -2.39 -46.89
CA THR A 332 31.44 -3.74 -47.37
C THR A 332 32.72 -4.52 -47.68
N PRO A 333 32.91 -5.76 -47.20
CA PRO A 333 33.95 -6.66 -47.68
C PRO A 333 33.41 -7.54 -48.81
N ARG A 334 33.68 -7.15 -50.06
CA ARG A 334 33.65 -8.04 -51.23
C ARG A 334 34.87 -7.71 -52.09
N ASP A 335 35.97 -8.41 -51.84
CA ASP A 335 37.00 -8.78 -52.84
C ASP A 335 38.26 -9.32 -52.14
N VAL A 336 38.16 -10.46 -51.45
CA VAL A 336 39.34 -11.30 -51.14
C VAL A 336 38.91 -12.77 -51.19
N ASN A 337 38.56 -13.25 -52.38
CA ASN A 337 38.42 -14.70 -52.57
C ASN A 337 38.72 -15.08 -54.03
N LEU A 338 39.96 -14.84 -54.46
CA LEU A 338 40.52 -15.32 -55.73
C LEU A 338 42.06 -15.23 -55.70
N ARG A 339 42.70 -15.94 -54.78
CA ARG A 339 44.12 -16.38 -54.83
C ARG A 339 44.49 -17.09 -53.54
N HIS A 340 44.28 -18.40 -53.51
CA HIS A 340 45.10 -19.42 -52.81
C HIS A 340 44.29 -20.71 -52.72
N ARG A 341 44.10 -21.35 -53.87
CA ARG A 341 43.77 -22.78 -53.92
C ARG A 341 44.49 -23.40 -55.11
N THR A 342 45.80 -23.34 -55.06
CA THR A 342 46.69 -24.24 -55.77
C THR A 342 47.91 -24.46 -54.89
N ASP A 343 48.26 -25.74 -54.79
CA ASP A 343 49.46 -26.33 -54.21
C ASP A 343 49.41 -26.65 -52.70
N SER A 344 49.74 -27.85 -52.22
CA SER A 344 49.97 -29.16 -52.82
C SER A 344 50.13 -30.12 -51.62
N ASN A 345 49.53 -31.30 -51.71
CA ASN A 345 49.84 -32.43 -50.84
C ASN A 345 51.32 -32.82 -50.98
N ALA A 346 52.02 -33.02 -49.86
CA ALA A 346 52.99 -34.12 -49.67
C ALA A 346 53.58 -34.08 -48.24
N THR A 347 53.33 -35.13 -47.48
CA THR A 347 54.27 -35.68 -46.48
C THR A 347 54.90 -36.95 -47.08
N PRO A 348 56.03 -37.47 -46.56
CA PRO A 348 56.94 -36.95 -45.53
C PRO A 348 58.24 -36.36 -46.08
#